data_AF-A0A1C5Z9Q6-F1
#
_entry.id   AF-A0A1C5Z9Q6-F1
#
_cell.length_a   1.000
_cell.length_b   1.000
_cell.length_c   1.000
_cell.angle_alpha   90.00
_cell.angle_beta   90.00
_cell.angle_gamma   90.00
#
_symmetry.space_group_name_H-M   'P 1'
#
loop_
_entity.id
_entity.type
_entity.pdbx_description
1 polymer ?
#
loop_
_entity_poly.entity_id
_entity_poly.type
_entity_poly.pdbx_seq_one_letter_code
_entity_poly.pdbx_strand_id
1 'polypeptide(L)'
;MVYGESMYKAGPWPYERRVVCKVEKPENQMVYMYTFIVTNMDSSPEYLIKFYCKRSLMENFIKESKSGFDFSAVSSHNRIVNANRVQVHALAYNIFNWFRRLVLSAEMQKQRIDTVRLKLLKIAAKVVRSARYITFRLCSSCPYKEEFYDTLSAIGKLDVQLE
;
A
#
# COMPACT_ATOMS: atom_id res chain seq x y z
N MET A 1 -20.32 -4.20 -19.61
CA MET A 1 -20.46 -3.94 -18.15
C MET A 1 -21.62 -2.99 -17.99
N VAL A 2 -22.55 -3.27 -17.08
CA VAL A 2 -23.75 -2.45 -16.87
C VAL A 2 -23.88 -2.11 -15.39
N TYR A 3 -24.27 -0.86 -15.10
CA TYR A 3 -24.56 -0.39 -13.76
C TYR A 3 -26.05 -0.11 -13.63
N GLY A 4 -26.62 -0.42 -12.47
CA GLY A 4 -28.00 -0.11 -12.14
C GLY A 4 -28.11 0.34 -10.70
N GLU A 5 -29.26 0.89 -10.36
CA GLU A 5 -29.60 1.24 -8.99
C GLU A 5 -31.08 0.99 -8.73
N SER A 6 -31.39 0.66 -7.49
CA SER A 6 -32.76 0.57 -7.01
C SER A 6 -32.81 0.89 -5.53
N MET A 7 -33.98 1.27 -5.06
CA MET A 7 -34.27 1.23 -3.63
C MET A 7 -34.65 -0.21 -3.27
N TYR A 8 -34.17 -0.69 -2.12
CA TYR A 8 -34.46 -2.05 -1.66
C TYR A 8 -34.52 -2.12 -0.14
N LYS A 9 -35.46 -2.91 0.38
CA LYS A 9 -35.63 -3.16 1.81
C LYS A 9 -35.62 -4.66 2.06
N ALA A 10 -34.56 -5.17 2.69
CA ALA A 10 -34.58 -6.53 3.21
C ALA A 10 -35.54 -6.63 4.41
N GLY A 11 -36.14 -7.81 4.64
CA GLY A 11 -37.07 -8.04 5.75
C GLY A 11 -36.65 -7.48 7.12
N PRO A 12 -35.38 -7.65 7.59
CA PRO A 12 -34.95 -7.14 8.89
C PRO A 12 -34.56 -5.65 8.88
N TRP A 13 -34.64 -4.96 7.74
CA TRP A 13 -34.23 -3.56 7.66
C TRP A 13 -35.37 -2.63 8.10
N PRO A 14 -35.09 -1.59 8.92
CA PRO A 14 -36.12 -0.66 9.37
C PRO A 14 -36.70 0.18 8.22
N TYR A 15 -35.89 0.53 7.22
CA TYR A 15 -36.27 1.35 6.07
C TYR A 15 -35.54 0.91 4.79
N GLU A 16 -36.04 1.39 3.66
CA GLU A 16 -35.50 1.10 2.34
C GLU A 16 -34.19 1.84 2.09
N ARG A 17 -33.20 1.16 1.51
CA ARG A 17 -31.87 1.72 1.24
C ARG A 17 -31.56 1.67 -0.24
N ARG A 18 -30.75 2.62 -0.70
CA ARG A 18 -30.21 2.63 -2.05
C ARG A 18 -29.26 1.45 -2.22
N VAL A 19 -29.50 0.65 -3.26
CA VAL A 19 -28.66 -0.47 -3.67
C VAL A 19 -28.18 -0.21 -5.09
N VAL A 20 -26.86 -0.10 -5.23
CA VAL A 20 -26.20 -0.01 -6.53
C VAL A 20 -25.80 -1.41 -6.96
N CYS A 21 -26.09 -1.77 -8.21
CA CYS A 21 -25.66 -3.03 -8.81
C CYS A 21 -24.70 -2.80 -9.97
N LYS A 22 -23.76 -3.73 -10.12
CA LYS A 22 -22.87 -3.86 -11.27
C LYS A 22 -23.01 -5.27 -11.80
N VAL A 23 -23.22 -5.38 -13.10
CA VAL A 23 -23.26 -6.65 -13.84
C VAL A 23 -22.12 -6.66 -14.86
N GLU A 24 -21.25 -7.67 -14.77
CA GLU A 24 -20.15 -7.87 -15.71
C GLU A 24 -20.12 -9.31 -16.23
N LYS A 25 -19.73 -9.47 -17.49
CA LYS A 25 -19.45 -10.78 -18.09
C LYS A 25 -17.96 -10.83 -18.44
N PRO A 26 -17.12 -11.43 -17.59
CA PRO A 26 -15.72 -11.63 -17.91
C PRO A 26 -15.58 -12.50 -19.16
N GLU A 27 -14.60 -12.21 -20.00
CA GLU A 27 -14.36 -12.95 -21.26
C GLU A 27 -14.12 -14.46 -21.04
N ASN A 28 -13.51 -14.80 -19.90
CA ASN A 28 -13.19 -16.18 -19.52
C ASN A 28 -14.26 -16.87 -18.66
N GLN A 29 -15.45 -16.28 -18.52
CA GLN A 29 -16.54 -16.85 -17.71
C GLN A 29 -17.85 -16.91 -18.49
N MET A 30 -18.51 -18.06 -18.43
CA MET A 30 -19.83 -18.25 -19.05
C MET A 30 -20.96 -17.58 -18.25
N VAL A 31 -20.72 -17.25 -16.97
CA VAL A 31 -21.69 -16.66 -16.06
C VAL A 31 -21.46 -15.16 -15.85
N TYR A 32 -22.54 -14.42 -15.63
CA TYR A 32 -22.46 -13.02 -15.22
C TYR A 32 -22.04 -12.93 -13.75
N MET A 33 -21.14 -11.99 -13.46
CA MET A 33 -20.79 -11.61 -12.10
C MET A 33 -21.63 -10.40 -11.69
N TYR A 34 -22.23 -10.50 -10.50
CA TYR A 34 -23.08 -9.47 -9.92
C TYR A 34 -22.39 -8.91 -8.68
N THR A 35 -22.31 -7.58 -8.58
CA THR A 35 -21.88 -6.89 -7.37
C THR A 35 -23.01 -5.98 -6.91
N PHE A 36 -23.43 -6.13 -5.65
CA PHE A 36 -24.45 -5.28 -5.03
C PHE A 36 -23.83 -4.51 -3.87
N ILE A 37 -24.06 -3.20 -3.82
CA ILE A 37 -23.57 -2.32 -2.76
C ILE A 37 -24.73 -1.53 -2.19
N VAL A 38 -24.99 -1.73 -0.90
CA VAL A 38 -25.92 -0.91 -0.14
C VAL A 38 -25.20 0.35 0.31
N THR A 39 -25.78 1.52 0.07
CA THR A 39 -25.09 2.78 0.33
C THR A 39 -26.05 3.91 0.67
N ASN A 40 -25.55 4.91 1.41
CA ASN A 40 -26.20 6.19 1.65
C ASN A 40 -25.53 7.34 0.87
N MET A 41 -24.47 7.06 0.10
CA MET A 41 -23.82 8.07 -0.72
C MET A 41 -24.71 8.45 -1.90
N ASP A 42 -24.81 9.73 -2.19
CA ASP A 42 -25.51 10.27 -3.36
C ASP A 42 -24.53 10.57 -4.50
N SER A 43 -23.93 9.50 -5.03
CA SER A 43 -23.00 9.58 -6.18
C SER A 43 -23.43 8.61 -7.27
N SER A 44 -22.91 8.79 -8.50
CA SER A 44 -23.28 7.89 -9.60
C SER A 44 -22.92 6.42 -9.28
N PRO A 45 -23.73 5.45 -9.74
CA PRO A 45 -23.45 4.02 -9.57
C PRO A 45 -22.04 3.62 -9.97
N GLU A 46 -21.55 4.12 -11.11
CA GLU A 46 -20.22 3.84 -11.60
C GLU A 46 -19.11 4.36 -10.66
N TYR A 47 -19.21 5.62 -10.23
CA TYR A 47 -18.24 6.20 -9.31
C TYR A 47 -18.24 5.45 -7.98
N LEU A 48 -19.42 5.11 -7.46
CA LEU A 48 -19.57 4.42 -6.19
C LEU A 48 -18.94 3.03 -6.20
N ILE A 49 -19.18 2.25 -7.27
CA ILE A 49 -18.53 0.95 -7.45
C ILE A 49 -17.01 1.14 -7.52
N LYS A 50 -16.50 2.09 -8.34
CA LYS A 50 -15.05 2.37 -8.44
C LYS A 50 -14.46 2.78 -7.08
N PHE A 51 -15.17 3.61 -6.31
CA PHE A 51 -14.78 4.03 -4.98
C PHE A 51 -14.72 2.83 -4.02
N TYR A 52 -15.76 2.00 -3.99
CA TYR A 52 -15.80 0.82 -3.14
C TYR A 52 -14.72 -0.20 -3.51
N CYS A 53 -14.44 -0.39 -4.81
CA CYS A 53 -13.35 -1.26 -5.25
C CYS A 53 -11.97 -0.84 -4.69
N LYS A 54 -11.77 0.43 -4.31
CA LYS A 54 -10.55 0.84 -3.60
C LYS A 54 -10.42 0.17 -2.23
N ARG A 55 -11.51 -0.28 -1.60
CA ARG A 55 -11.48 -1.10 -0.37
C ARG A 55 -10.74 -2.41 -0.60
N SER A 56 -10.86 -3.03 -1.77
CA SER A 56 -10.12 -4.25 -2.10
C SER A 56 -8.61 -4.02 -2.13
N LEU A 57 -8.15 -2.79 -2.38
CA LEU A 57 -6.73 -2.43 -2.27
C LEU A 57 -6.22 -2.50 -0.82
N MET A 58 -7.11 -2.34 0.18
CA MET A 58 -6.74 -2.46 1.58
C MET A 58 -6.21 -3.85 1.92
N GLU A 59 -6.76 -4.90 1.30
CA GLU A 59 -6.27 -6.26 1.51
C GLU A 59 -4.83 -6.42 1.03
N ASN A 60 -4.45 -5.73 -0.06
CA ASN A 60 -3.06 -5.72 -0.52
C ASN A 60 -2.14 -5.02 0.48
N PHE A 61 -2.58 -3.92 1.10
CA PHE A 61 -1.80 -3.24 2.16
C PHE A 61 -1.68 -4.12 3.41
N ILE A 62 -2.76 -4.76 3.86
CA ILE A 62 -2.72 -5.70 4.99
C ILE A 62 -1.76 -6.86 4.69
N LYS A 63 -1.80 -7.40 3.48
CA LYS A 63 -0.89 -8.45 3.04
C LYS A 63 0.56 -7.98 3.04
N GLU A 64 0.83 -6.77 2.55
CA GLU A 64 2.16 -6.15 2.59
C GLU A 64 2.63 -5.92 4.03
N SER A 65 1.78 -5.45 4.94
CA SER A 65 2.12 -5.27 6.35
C SER A 65 2.45 -6.62 7.01
N LYS A 66 1.67 -7.67 6.75
CA LYS A 66 1.91 -9.00 7.32
C LYS A 66 3.22 -9.62 6.81
N SER A 67 3.40 -9.67 5.49
CA SER A 67 4.53 -10.38 4.85
C SER A 67 5.81 -9.56 4.73
N GLY A 68 5.68 -8.24 4.54
CA GLY A 68 6.80 -7.36 4.30
C GLY A 68 7.32 -6.64 5.54
N PHE A 69 6.52 -6.54 6.61
CA PHE A 69 6.90 -5.89 7.87
C PHE A 69 6.71 -6.80 9.10
N ASP A 70 6.41 -8.08 8.89
CA ASP A 70 6.26 -9.09 9.92
C ASP A 70 5.30 -8.69 11.05
N PHE A 71 4.15 -8.09 10.71
CA PHE A 71 3.12 -7.74 11.71
C PHE A 71 2.64 -8.96 12.51
N SER A 72 2.86 -10.18 12.01
CA SER A 72 2.58 -11.44 12.70
C SER A 72 3.65 -11.85 13.74
N ALA A 73 4.76 -11.13 13.88
CA ALA A 73 5.85 -11.44 14.83
C ALA A 73 5.49 -11.09 16.31
N VAL A 74 4.27 -11.42 16.71
CA VAL A 74 3.69 -11.20 18.04
C VAL A 74 3.66 -12.51 18.83
N SER A 75 4.82 -12.94 19.30
CA SER A 75 5.03 -14.23 19.96
C SER A 75 4.94 -14.21 21.50
N SER A 76 4.70 -13.06 22.13
CA SER A 76 4.63 -12.99 23.60
C SER A 76 3.29 -13.53 24.12
N HIS A 77 3.29 -14.10 25.33
CA HIS A 77 2.05 -14.41 26.05
C HIS A 77 1.35 -13.15 26.59
N ASN A 78 2.05 -12.02 26.69
CA ASN A 78 1.48 -10.76 27.21
C ASN A 78 0.86 -9.93 26.07
N ARG A 79 -0.44 -9.65 26.17
CA ARG A 79 -1.19 -8.84 25.21
C ARG A 79 -0.63 -7.43 25.03
N ILE A 80 -0.18 -6.77 26.11
CA ILE A 80 0.35 -5.40 26.06
C ILE A 80 1.67 -5.39 25.27
N VAL A 81 2.53 -6.38 25.48
CA VAL A 81 3.79 -6.52 24.73
C VAL A 81 3.52 -6.68 23.24
N ASN A 82 2.57 -7.54 22.87
CA ASN A 82 2.19 -7.73 21.47
C ASN A 82 1.54 -6.47 20.86
N ALA A 83 0.70 -5.76 21.61
CA ALA A 83 0.12 -4.49 21.15
C ALA A 83 1.21 -3.44 20.86
N ASN A 84 2.22 -3.33 21.72
CA ASN A 84 3.36 -2.43 21.49
C ASN A 84 4.20 -2.85 20.29
N ARG A 85 4.43 -4.17 20.08
CA ARG A 85 5.12 -4.66 18.88
C ARG A 85 4.38 -4.25 17.61
N VAL A 86 3.07 -4.44 17.54
CA VAL A 86 2.25 -4.04 16.39
C VAL A 86 2.36 -2.53 16.13
N GLN A 87 2.38 -1.70 17.17
CA GLN A 87 2.58 -0.25 17.02
C GLN A 87 3.95 0.09 16.40
N VAL A 88 5.02 -0.60 16.81
CA VAL A 88 6.35 -0.43 16.21
C VAL A 88 6.36 -0.87 14.74
N HIS A 89 5.74 -2.01 14.40
CA HIS A 89 5.61 -2.44 13.02
C HIS A 89 4.80 -1.45 12.17
N ALA A 90 3.73 -0.87 12.74
CA ALA A 90 2.93 0.18 12.11
C ALA A 90 3.74 1.46 11.86
N LEU A 91 4.57 1.87 12.83
CA LEU A 91 5.47 3.00 12.66
C LEU A 91 6.47 2.75 11.54
N ALA A 92 7.12 1.58 11.51
CA ALA A 92 8.04 1.21 10.44
C ALA A 92 7.37 1.20 9.06
N TYR A 93 6.15 0.67 8.96
CA TYR A 93 5.35 0.71 7.73
C TYR A 93 5.06 2.15 7.27
N ASN A 94 4.71 3.04 8.20
CA ASN A 94 4.46 4.45 7.90
C ASN A 94 5.72 5.20 7.47
N ILE A 95 6.86 4.96 8.12
CA ILE A 95 8.15 5.51 7.70
C ILE A 95 8.48 5.07 6.28
N PHE A 96 8.28 3.79 5.96
CA PHE A 96 8.49 3.30 4.61
C PHE A 96 7.50 3.92 3.60
N ASN A 97 6.25 4.14 3.98
CA ASN A 97 5.28 4.83 3.12
C ASN A 97 5.68 6.28 2.84
N TRP A 98 6.23 6.99 3.82
CA TRP A 98 6.77 8.34 3.61
C TRP A 98 7.99 8.30 2.71
N PHE A 99 8.96 7.42 2.99
CA PHE A 99 10.11 7.19 2.11
C PHE A 99 9.67 6.92 0.67
N ARG A 100 8.70 6.01 0.48
CA ARG A 100 8.14 5.68 -0.83
C ARG A 100 7.55 6.91 -1.53
N ARG A 101 6.77 7.73 -0.83
CA ARG A 101 6.06 8.87 -1.42
C ARG A 101 6.95 10.09 -1.66
N LEU A 102 7.93 10.32 -0.80
CA LEU A 102 8.75 11.53 -0.80
C LEU A 102 10.05 11.37 -1.58
N VAL A 103 10.60 10.15 -1.63
CA VAL A 103 11.95 9.91 -2.15
C VAL A 103 11.94 9.09 -3.44
N LEU A 104 11.11 8.05 -3.53
CA LEU A 104 11.17 7.14 -4.67
C LEU A 104 10.60 7.77 -5.95
N SER A 105 11.17 7.38 -7.09
CA SER A 105 10.68 7.76 -8.42
C SER A 105 9.26 7.23 -8.66
N ALA A 106 8.54 7.85 -9.61
CA ALA A 106 7.17 7.46 -9.96
C ALA A 106 7.03 5.97 -10.33
N GLU A 107 8.07 5.39 -10.93
CA GLU A 107 8.12 3.97 -11.29
C GLU A 107 8.29 3.06 -10.07
N MET A 108 9.09 3.48 -9.09
CA MET A 108 9.36 2.72 -7.87
C MET A 108 8.27 2.88 -6.81
N GLN A 109 7.49 3.96 -6.83
CA GLN A 109 6.38 4.21 -5.90
C GLN A 109 5.31 3.11 -5.87
N LYS A 110 5.14 2.38 -6.98
CA LYS A 110 4.16 1.29 -7.10
C LYS A 110 4.72 -0.07 -6.63
N GLN A 111 6.01 -0.14 -6.32
CA GLN A 111 6.66 -1.38 -5.93
C GLN A 111 6.34 -1.72 -4.47
N ARG A 112 6.29 -3.03 -4.18
CA ARG A 112 6.13 -3.54 -2.82
C ARG A 112 7.44 -3.45 -2.05
N ILE A 113 7.35 -3.40 -0.72
CA ILE A 113 8.51 -3.36 0.18
C ILE A 113 9.56 -4.41 -0.13
N ASP A 114 9.19 -5.66 -0.45
CA ASP A 114 10.19 -6.69 -0.72
C ASP A 114 11.04 -6.38 -1.96
N THR A 115 10.41 -5.85 -3.01
CA THR A 115 11.12 -5.39 -4.21
C THR A 115 12.00 -4.19 -3.89
N VAL A 116 11.49 -3.19 -3.16
CA VAL A 116 12.28 -2.02 -2.77
C VAL A 116 13.44 -2.43 -1.86
N ARG A 117 13.22 -3.38 -0.95
CA ARG A 117 14.26 -3.93 -0.08
C ARG A 117 15.35 -4.59 -0.91
N LEU A 118 15.00 -5.44 -1.87
CA LEU A 118 15.99 -6.07 -2.76
C LEU A 118 16.75 -5.04 -3.60
N LYS A 119 16.06 -4.02 -4.12
CA LYS A 119 16.66 -3.02 -5.01
C LYS A 119 17.52 -1.98 -4.31
N LEU A 120 17.14 -1.56 -3.10
CA LEU A 120 17.73 -0.38 -2.44
C LEU A 120 18.34 -0.67 -1.06
N LEU A 121 17.81 -1.63 -0.31
CA LEU A 121 18.22 -1.86 1.09
C LEU A 121 19.16 -3.07 1.26
N LYS A 122 18.98 -4.10 0.43
CA LYS A 122 19.74 -5.36 0.44
C LYS A 122 20.75 -5.38 -0.71
N ILE A 123 21.55 -4.33 -0.82
CA ILE A 123 22.63 -4.23 -1.81
C ILE A 123 23.98 -4.35 -1.11
N ALA A 124 24.91 -5.07 -1.73
CA ALA A 124 26.29 -5.06 -1.31
C ALA A 124 26.98 -3.76 -1.76
N ALA A 125 27.52 -3.00 -0.80
CA ALA A 125 28.26 -1.78 -1.05
C ALA A 125 29.47 -1.69 -0.13
N LYS A 126 30.56 -1.05 -0.62
CA LYS A 126 31.67 -0.63 0.24
C LYS A 126 31.30 0.69 0.91
N VAL A 127 31.23 0.68 2.23
CA VAL A 127 31.04 1.90 3.02
C VAL A 127 32.39 2.61 3.17
N VAL A 128 32.48 3.85 2.71
CA VAL A 128 33.68 4.69 2.85
C VAL A 128 33.31 5.88 3.73
N ARG A 129 33.90 5.92 4.92
CA ARG A 129 33.72 6.99 5.90
C ARG A 129 34.86 7.99 5.80
N SER A 130 34.53 9.24 5.53
CA SER A 130 35.43 10.38 5.69
C SER A 130 35.14 11.10 7.00
N ALA A 131 35.91 12.14 7.33
CA ALA A 131 35.68 12.95 8.53
C ALA A 131 34.29 13.61 8.56
N ARG A 132 33.69 13.90 7.39
CA ARG A 132 32.42 14.63 7.26
C ARG A 132 31.28 13.82 6.65
N TYR A 133 31.57 12.77 5.89
CA TYR A 133 30.56 12.08 5.09
C TYR A 133 30.73 10.56 5.11
N ILE A 134 29.60 9.87 5.06
CA ILE A 134 29.54 8.43 4.76
C ILE A 134 29.12 8.31 3.29
N THR A 135 29.92 7.61 2.50
CA THR A 135 29.65 7.36 1.08
C THR A 135 29.53 5.87 0.81
N PHE A 136 28.57 5.50 -0.03
CA PHE A 136 28.35 4.13 -0.45
C PHE A 136 28.90 3.93 -1.86
N ARG A 137 29.91 3.05 -2.00
CA ARG A 137 30.45 2.65 -3.30
C ARG A 137 29.84 1.31 -3.70
N LEU A 138 28.99 1.35 -4.72
CA LEU A 138 28.37 0.16 -5.30
C LEU A 138 29.30 -0.54 -6.29
N CYS A 139 29.07 -1.83 -6.53
CA CYS A 139 29.74 -2.56 -7.61
C CYS A 139 29.44 -1.91 -8.97
N SER A 140 30.39 -1.95 -9.91
CA SER A 140 30.18 -1.45 -11.28
C SER A 140 29.05 -2.19 -12.00
N SER A 141 28.85 -3.47 -11.70
CA SER A 141 27.81 -4.33 -12.26
C SER A 141 26.50 -4.33 -11.47
N CYS A 142 26.31 -3.42 -10.51
CA CYS A 142 25.06 -3.36 -9.74
C CYS A 142 23.91 -2.89 -10.65
N PRO A 143 22.84 -3.69 -10.82
CA PRO A 143 21.75 -3.35 -11.75
C PRO A 143 20.98 -2.09 -11.34
N TYR A 144 20.85 -1.84 -10.04
CA TYR A 144 20.04 -0.76 -9.47
C TYR A 144 20.88 0.44 -9.01
N LYS A 145 22.03 0.63 -9.65
CA LYS A 145 23.02 1.63 -9.22
C LYS A 145 22.50 3.05 -9.36
N GLU A 146 21.84 3.34 -10.49
CA GLU A 146 21.29 4.66 -10.77
C GLU A 146 20.15 4.96 -9.79
N GLU A 147 19.20 4.03 -9.63
CA GLU A 147 18.06 4.20 -8.73
C GLU A 147 18.50 4.39 -7.27
N PHE A 148 19.58 3.72 -6.85
CA PHE A 148 20.14 3.91 -5.51
C PHE A 148 20.69 5.33 -5.32
N TYR A 149 21.49 5.82 -6.27
CA TYR A 149 22.08 7.16 -6.15
C TYR A 149 21.02 8.26 -6.30
N ASP A 150 20.03 8.07 -7.16
CA ASP A 150 18.90 9.00 -7.29
C ASP A 150 18.08 9.06 -6.00
N THR A 151 17.79 7.89 -5.40
CA THR A 151 17.13 7.80 -4.10
C THR A 151 17.95 8.52 -3.02
N LEU A 152 19.26 8.28 -2.96
CA LEU A 152 20.14 8.91 -1.97
C LEU A 152 20.22 10.44 -2.16
N SER A 153 20.25 10.90 -3.41
CA SER A 153 20.19 12.33 -3.75
C SER A 153 18.85 12.96 -3.35
N ALA A 154 17.74 12.27 -3.61
CA ALA A 154 16.41 12.72 -3.22
C ALA A 154 16.27 12.83 -1.69
N ILE A 155 16.82 11.89 -0.92
CA ILE A 155 16.88 12.00 0.56
C ILE A 155 17.64 13.27 0.97
N GLY A 156 18.80 13.52 0.36
CA GLY A 156 19.62 14.69 0.67
C GLY A 156 18.97 16.04 0.32
N LYS A 157 17.93 16.03 -0.52
CA LYS A 157 17.14 17.22 -0.90
C LYS A 157 15.87 17.39 -0.08
N LEU A 158 15.54 16.46 0.81
CA LEU A 158 14.40 16.61 1.70
C LEU A 158 14.68 17.78 2.65
N ASP A 159 13.94 18.86 2.47
CA ASP A 159 13.97 19.99 3.39
C ASP A 159 13.12 19.65 4.61
N VAL A 160 13.75 19.53 5.76
CA VAL A 160 13.05 19.32 7.02
C VAL A 160 12.67 20.70 7.53
N GLN A 161 11.42 21.11 7.29
CA GLN A 161 10.87 22.27 7.98
C GLN A 161 10.70 21.90 9.46
N LEU A 162 11.72 22.21 10.24
CA LEU A 162 11.65 22.17 11.70
C LEU A 162 10.95 23.46 12.12
N GLU A 163 9.67 23.35 12.48
CA GLU A 163 8.97 24.38 13.27
C GLU A 163 9.54 24.45 14.70
#